data_AF-A0A1F5NVI1-F1
#
_entry.id   AF-A0A1F5NVI1-F1
#
_cell.length_a   1.000
_cell.length_b   1.000
_cell.length_c   1.000
_cell.angle_alpha   90.00
_cell.angle_beta   90.00
_cell.angle_gamma   90.00
#
_symmetry.space_group_name_H-M   'P 1'
#
loop_
_entity.id
_entity.type
_entity.pdbx_description
1 polymer ?
#
loop_
_entity_poly.entity_id
_entity_poly.type
_entity_poly.pdbx_seq_one_letter_code
_entity_poly.pdbx_strand_id
1 'polypeptide(L)' 'MLASSNKYVFRVNPRSNKNEVKKAIEKVYDVKVLKVNIINTFGKNRRYGQTMGRTKDWKKAVITVAKGQRIEGVTATEQA' A
#
# COMPACT_ATOMS: atom_id res chain seq x y z
N MET A 1 1.54 -9.18 -11.41
CA MET A 1 1.51 -8.32 -12.61
C MET A 1 0.20 -7.52 -12.66
N LEU A 2 0.26 -6.19 -12.75
CA LEU A 2 -0.89 -5.29 -13.03
C LEU A 2 -0.44 -4.16 -13.99
N ALA A 3 0.44 -4.49 -14.94
CA ALA A 3 1.33 -3.57 -15.67
C ALA A 3 0.64 -2.54 -16.60
N SER A 4 -0.68 -2.55 -16.73
CA SER A 4 -1.42 -1.60 -17.59
C SER A 4 -2.28 -0.59 -16.79
N SER A 5 -2.28 -0.65 -15.46
CA SER A 5 -2.98 0.32 -14.61
C SER A 5 -1.98 1.14 -13.81
N ASN A 6 -2.09 2.48 -13.85
CA ASN A 6 -1.35 3.42 -12.97
C ASN A 6 -1.81 3.29 -11.51
N LYS A 7 -1.70 2.09 -10.96
CA LYS A 7 -2.14 1.70 -9.63
C LYS A 7 -0.92 1.27 -8.83
N TYR A 8 -0.71 1.92 -7.70
CA TYR A 8 0.37 1.64 -6.78
C TYR A 8 -0.19 1.06 -5.48
N VAL A 9 0.56 0.15 -4.86
CA VAL A 9 0.17 -0.48 -3.61
C VAL A 9 1.10 -0.03 -2.50
N PHE A 10 0.54 0.50 -1.41
CA PHE A 10 1.28 0.96 -0.25
C PHE A 10 0.83 0.21 0.99
N ARG A 11 1.78 -0.04 1.88
CA ARG A 11 1.52 -0.48 3.25
C ARG A 11 1.30 0.76 4.10
N VAL A 12 0.08 0.90 4.61
CA VAL A 12 -0.32 2.04 5.46
C VAL A 12 -0.66 1.58 6.87
N ASN A 13 -0.64 2.52 7.81
CA ASN A 13 -0.97 2.25 9.20
C ASN A 13 -2.48 1.86 9.31
N PRO A 14 -2.83 0.82 10.08
CA PRO A 14 -4.22 0.45 10.33
C PRO A 14 -5.12 1.59 10.81
N ARG A 15 -4.58 2.59 11.50
CA ARG A 15 -5.36 3.75 12.00
C ARG A 15 -5.62 4.84 10.96
N SER A 16 -4.97 4.78 9.79
CA SER A 16 -5.07 5.85 8.80
C SER A 16 -6.40 5.83 8.03
N ASN A 17 -6.93 7.02 7.78
CA ASN A 17 -8.12 7.25 6.96
C ASN A 17 -7.78 7.45 5.48
N LYS A 18 -8.80 7.28 4.63
CA LYS A 18 -8.66 7.43 3.17
C LYS A 18 -8.19 8.83 2.75
N ASN A 19 -8.71 9.85 3.43
CA ASN A 19 -8.40 11.25 3.13
C ASN A 19 -6.98 11.61 3.57
N GLU A 20 -6.51 11.06 4.68
CA GLU A 20 -5.13 11.24 5.16
C GLU A 20 -4.13 10.60 4.21
N VAL A 21 -4.38 9.36 3.79
CA VAL A 21 -3.52 8.65 2.82
C VAL A 21 -3.45 9.41 1.50
N LYS A 22 -4.57 9.96 1.02
CA LYS A 22 -4.59 10.79 -0.20
C LYS A 22 -3.68 12.02 -0.03
N LYS A 23 -3.91 12.83 1.01
CA LYS A 23 -3.14 14.05 1.28
C LYS A 23 -1.65 13.76 1.47
N ALA A 24 -1.30 12.68 2.16
CA ALA A 24 0.09 12.31 2.42
C ALA A 24 0.83 11.96 1.12
N ILE A 25 0.19 11.18 0.24
CA ILE A 25 0.79 10.78 -1.04
C ILE A 25 0.92 11.99 -1.98
N GLU A 26 -0.11 12.83 -2.05
CA GLU A 26 -0.06 14.06 -2.85
C GLU A 26 1.08 14.98 -2.39
N LYS A 27 1.32 15.09 -1.08
CA LYS A 27 2.40 15.93 -0.53
C LYS A 27 3.80 15.34 -0.73
N VAL A 28 3.97 14.04 -0.53
CA VAL A 28 5.30 13.40 -0.55
C VAL A 28 5.81 13.20 -1.97
N TYR A 29 4.90 12.87 -2.90
CA TYR A 29 5.26 12.50 -4.26
C TYR A 29 4.84 13.54 -5.31
N ASP A 30 4.20 14.63 -4.91
CA ASP A 30 3.69 15.69 -5.80
C ASP A 30 2.85 15.16 -6.98
N VAL A 31 2.14 14.04 -6.75
CA VAL A 31 1.28 13.39 -7.75
C VAL A 31 -0.18 13.66 -7.47
N LYS A 32 -0.99 13.71 -8.53
CA LYS A 32 -2.44 13.83 -8.45
C LYS A 32 -3.07 12.45 -8.29
N VAL A 33 -3.72 12.23 -7.14
CA VAL A 33 -4.39 10.96 -6.83
C VAL A 33 -5.85 11.01 -7.27
N LEU A 34 -6.23 10.09 -8.17
CA LEU A 34 -7.60 9.97 -8.69
C LEU A 34 -8.49 9.18 -7.72
N LYS A 35 -8.00 8.04 -7.27
CA LYS A 35 -8.77 7.13 -6.42
C LYS A 35 -7.86 6.41 -5.44
N VAL A 36 -8.34 6.27 -4.20
CA VAL A 36 -7.72 5.43 -3.19
C VAL A 36 -8.66 4.26 -2.93
N ASN A 37 -8.16 3.06 -2.77
CA ASN A 37 -8.89 1.90 -2.26
C ASN A 37 -8.10 1.34 -1.09
N ILE A 38 -8.77 1.00 0.00
CA ILE A 38 -8.14 0.56 1.25
C ILE A 38 -8.73 -0.79 1.63
N ILE A 39 -7.87 -1.71 2.03
CA ILE A 39 -8.24 -3.05 2.48
C ILE A 39 -7.48 -3.35 3.77
N ASN A 40 -8.18 -3.82 4.80
CA ASN A 40 -7.54 -4.33 6.01
C ASN A 40 -6.98 -5.72 5.72
N THR A 41 -5.69 -5.92 5.96
CA THR A 41 -5.01 -7.21 5.80
C THR A 41 -4.65 -7.76 7.17
N PHE A 42 -5.33 -8.84 7.54
CA PHE A 42 -5.04 -9.54 8.79
C PHE A 42 -3.71 -10.27 8.68
N GLY A 43 -2.94 -10.20 9.77
CA GLY A 43 -1.69 -10.91 9.89
C GLY A 43 -1.91 -12.42 9.89
N LYS A 44 -1.03 -13.15 9.20
CA LYS A 44 -1.06 -14.61 9.19
C LYS A 44 -0.52 -15.15 10.51
N ASN A 45 -1.12 -16.23 11.00
CA ASN A 45 -0.54 -17.03 12.07
C ASN A 45 0.77 -17.65 11.56
N ARG A 46 1.84 -17.49 12.32
CA ARG A 46 3.18 -17.97 12.01
C ARG A 46 3.70 -18.72 13.24
N ARG A 47 4.31 -19.87 13.01
CA ARG A 47 4.96 -20.64 14.07
C ARG A 47 6.44 -20.32 14.09
N TYR A 48 7.00 -20.11 15.28
CA TYR A 48 8.44 -20.03 15.49
C TYR A 48 8.82 -21.07 16.55
N GLY A 49 9.34 -22.22 16.11
CA GLY A 49 9.62 -23.36 16.97
C GLY A 49 8.36 -23.88 17.68
N GLN A 50 8.39 -23.90 19.01
CA GLN A 50 7.26 -24.33 19.84
C GLN A 50 6.17 -23.26 20.00
N THR A 51 6.48 -21.98 19.77
CA THR A 51 5.56 -20.86 20.01
C THR A 51 4.76 -20.51 18.75
N MET A 52 3.44 -20.32 18.93
CA MET A 52 2.58 -19.73 17.91
C MET A 52 2.49 -18.23 18.11
N GLY A 53 2.75 -17.46 17.04
CA GLY A 53 2.58 -16.02 17.00
C GLY A 53 1.72 -15.58 15.81
N ARG A 54 1.32 -14.32 15.79
CA ARG A 54 0.65 -13.70 14.64
C ARG A 54 1.50 -12.57 14.08
N THR A 55 1.55 -12.49 12.76
CA THR A 55 2.15 -11.33 12.09
C THR A 55 1.33 -10.08 12.39
N LYS A 56 1.96 -8.90 12.39
CA LYS A 56 1.25 -7.63 12.61
C LYS A 56 0.22 -7.38 11.50
N ASP A 57 -0.99 -7.00 11.89
CA ASP A 57 -2.02 -6.53 10.95
C ASP A 57 -1.57 -5.24 10.27
N TRP A 58 -1.95 -5.08 9.02
CA TRP A 58 -1.62 -3.88 8.26
C TRP A 58 -2.77 -3.54 7.32
N LYS A 59 -2.71 -2.33 6.77
CA LYS A 59 -3.71 -1.84 5.85
C LYS A 59 -3.06 -1.65 4.49
N LYS A 60 -3.64 -2.28 3.47
CA LYS A 60 -3.19 -2.23 2.09
C LYS A 60 -3.94 -1.10 1.39
N ALA A 61 -3.22 -0.11 0.89
CA ALA A 61 -3.79 0.98 0.10
C ALA A 61 -3.42 0.78 -1.36
N VAL A 62 -4.42 0.67 -2.24
CA VAL A 62 -4.26 0.68 -3.70
C VAL A 62 -4.65 2.06 -4.20
N ILE A 63 -3.68 2.81 -4.69
CA ILE A 63 -3.85 4.19 -5.15
C ILE A 63 -3.75 4.24 -6.67
N THR A 64 -4.73 4.87 -7.30
CA THR A 64 -4.74 5.18 -8.73
C THR A 64 -4.29 6.62 -8.93
N VAL A 65 -3.20 6.81 -9.68
CA VAL A 65 -2.69 8.14 -10.04
C VAL A 65 -3.10 8.54 -11.45
N ALA A 66 -2.98 9.83 -11.75
CA ALA A 66 -3.22 10.37 -13.10
C ALA A 66 -2.25 9.78 -14.13
N LYS A 67 -2.71 9.70 -15.40
CA LYS A 67 -1.88 9.23 -16.52
C LYS A 67 -0.69 10.18 -16.72
N GLY A 68 0.52 9.62 -16.80
CA GLY A 68 1.76 10.37 -17.03
C GLY A 68 2.60 10.66 -15.79
N GLN A 69 2.06 10.46 -14.59
CA GLN A 69 2.82 10.62 -13.34
C GLN A 69 3.37 9.27 -12.87
N ARG A 70 4.70 9.22 -12.71
CA ARG A 70 5.42 8.07 -12.17
C ARG A 70 5.87 8.41 -10.75
N ILE A 71 5.68 7.47 -9.84
CA ILE A 71 6.22 7.58 -8.47
C ILE A 71 7.64 7.02 -8.53
N GLU A 72 8.63 7.89 -8.45
CA GLU A 72 10.04 7.48 -8.35
C GLU A 72 10.30 6.94 -6.94
N GLY A 73 10.88 5.74 -6.84
CA GLY A 73 11.15 5.05 -5.56
C GLY A 73 10.30 3.82 -5.24
N VAL A 74 9.28 3.50 -6.06
CA VAL A 74 8.59 2.20 -6.00
C VAL A 74 9.21 1.27 -7.04
N THR A 75 10.47 0.86 -6.82
CA THR A 75 11.02 -0.32 -7.48
C THR A 75 10.21 -1.51 -7.03
N ALA A 76 9.64 -2.25 -7.98
CA ALA A 76 8.92 -3.48 -7.70
C ALA A 76 9.82 -4.37 -6.83
N THR A 77 9.47 -4.54 -5.55
CA THR A 77 10.04 -5.61 -4.76
C THR A 77 9.50 -6.89 -5.35
N GLU A 78 10.33 -7.48 -6.20
CA GLU A 78 10.27 -8.84 -6.68
C GLU A 78 9.92 -9.76 -5.51
N GLN A 79 8.80 -10.47 -5.61
CA GLN A 79 8.47 -11.53 -4.66
C GLN A 79 9.10 -12.80 -5.18
N ALA A 80 10.13 -13.29 -4.47
CA ALA A 80 10.47 -14.71 -4.40
C ALA A 80 9.87 -15.30 -3.11
#